data_AF-A0A518D7S4-F1
#
_entry.id   AF-A0A518D7S4-F1
#
_cell.length_a   1.000
_cell.length_b   1.000
_cell.length_c   1.000
_cell.angle_alpha   90.00
_cell.angle_beta   90.00
_cell.angle_gamma   90.00
#
_symmetry.space_group_name_H-M   'P 1'
#
loop_
_entity.id
_entity.type
_entity.pdbx_description
1 polymer ?
#
loop_
_entity_poly.entity_id
_entity_poly.type
_entity_poly.pdbx_seq_one_letter_code
_entity_poly.pdbx_strand_id
1 'polypeptide(L)' 'MIATPIQYEKAQEELRDLEQRLAVLQRSNPVGSKGFTKAGVRKMIARLHEELAVFEGSEEARRSET' A
#
# COMPACT_ATOMS: atom_id res chain seq x y z
N MET A 1 5.81 8.53 -4.83
CA MET A 1 5.16 8.50 -6.15
C MET A 1 5.85 7.43 -6.97
N ILE A 2 5.08 6.46 -7.44
CA ILE A 2 5.54 5.35 -8.27
C ILE A 2 5.56 5.83 -9.73
N ALA A 3 6.73 5.75 -10.38
CA ALA A 3 6.93 6.24 -11.74
C ALA A 3 7.55 5.18 -12.67
N THR A 4 8.02 4.06 -12.12
CA THR A 4 8.67 3.00 -12.89
C THR A 4 8.15 1.62 -12.51
N PRO A 5 8.24 0.62 -13.40
CA PRO A 5 7.87 -0.76 -13.08
C PRO A 5 8.62 -1.31 -11.85
N ILE A 6 9.90 -0.99 -11.70
CA ILE A 6 10.70 -1.42 -10.54
C ILE A 6 10.17 -0.80 -9.23
N GLN A 7 9.74 0.46 -9.25
CA GLN A 7 9.12 1.09 -8.09
C GLN A 7 7.74 0.49 -7.80
N TYR A 8 7.00 0.11 -8.85
CA TYR A 8 5.71 -0.55 -8.72
C TYR A 8 5.84 -1.92 -8.05
N GLU A 9 6.80 -2.75 -8.48
CA GLU A 9 7.10 -4.05 -7.86
C GLU A 9 7.48 -3.91 -6.38
N LYS A 10 8.37 -2.96 -6.06
CA LYS A 10 8.77 -2.67 -4.68
C LYS A 10 7.60 -2.19 -3.83
N ALA A 11 6.73 -1.34 -4.38
CA ALA A 11 5.55 -0.86 -3.67
C ALA A 11 4.55 -2.00 -3.40
N GLN A 12 4.42 -2.97 -4.30
CA GLN A 12 3.62 -4.18 -4.06
C GLN A 12 4.23 -5.07 -2.96
N GLU A 13 5.55 -5.21 -2.92
CA GLU A 13 6.25 -5.93 -1.84
C GLU A 13 6.01 -5.24 -0.49
N GLU A 14 6.22 -3.93 -0.42
CA GLU A 14 5.99 -3.14 0.79
C GLU A 14 4.53 -3.22 1.26
N LEU A 15 3.58 -3.19 0.34
CA LEU A 15 2.16 -3.34 0.64
C LEU A 15 1.88 -4.69 1.33
N ARG A 16 2.39 -5.80 0.78
CA ARG A 16 2.23 -7.13 1.37
C ARG A 16 2.80 -7.22 2.78
N ASP A 17 3.98 -6.64 2.99
CA ASP A 17 4.64 -6.62 4.30
C ASP A 17 3.82 -5.81 5.33
N LEU A 18 3.29 -4.66 4.92
CA LEU A 18 2.45 -3.82 5.77
C LEU A 18 1.13 -4.48 6.13
N GLU A 19 0.49 -5.18 5.18
CA GLU A 19 -0.73 -5.97 5.43
C GLU A 19 -0.47 -7.10 6.42
N GLN A 20 0.63 -7.84 6.24
CA GLN A 20 1.03 -8.89 7.19
C GLN A 20 1.28 -8.32 8.59
N ARG A 21 1.99 -7.19 8.66
CA ARG A 21 2.24 -6.50 9.93
C ARG A 21 0.94 -6.03 10.58
N LEU A 22 0.00 -5.51 9.81
CA LEU A 22 -1.31 -5.11 10.32
C LEU A 22 -2.08 -6.31 10.87
N ALA A 23 -2.08 -7.44 10.17
CA ALA A 23 -2.73 -8.66 10.61
C ALA A 23 -2.18 -9.16 11.95
N VAL A 24 -0.85 -9.15 12.11
CA VAL A 24 -0.20 -9.47 13.39
C VAL A 24 -0.62 -8.50 14.48
N LEU A 25 -0.55 -7.18 14.21
CA LEU A 25 -0.94 -6.15 15.18
C LEU A 25 -2.41 -6.28 15.61
N GLN A 26 -3.30 -6.65 14.70
CA GLN A 26 -4.72 -6.88 14.99
C GLN A 26 -4.93 -8.12 15.87
N ARG A 27 -4.18 -9.20 15.65
CA ARG A 27 -4.24 -10.41 16.49
C ARG A 27 -3.70 -10.16 17.90
N SER A 28 -2.56 -9.48 18.01
CA SER A 28 -1.89 -9.24 19.31
C SER A 28 -2.56 -8.17 20.17
N ASN A 29 -3.46 -7.35 19.58
CA ASN A 29 -4.12 -6.27 20.28
C ASN A 29 -5.62 -6.30 19.97
N PRO A 30 -6.47 -6.92 20.82
CA PRO A 30 -7.90 -6.91 20.62
C PRO A 30 -8.49 -5.47 20.63
N VAL A 31 -9.71 -5.36 20.11
CA VAL A 31 -10.44 -4.09 19.93
C VAL A 31 -10.47 -3.30 21.24
N GLY A 32 -10.03 -2.03 21.19
CA GLY A 32 -9.95 -1.15 22.36
C GLY A 32 -8.54 -0.71 22.74
N SER A 33 -7.48 -1.38 22.23
CA SER A 33 -6.11 -0.88 22.40
C SER A 33 -5.86 0.34 21.50
N LYS A 34 -5.70 1.52 22.12
CA LYS A 34 -5.31 2.76 21.44
C LYS A 34 -3.83 2.64 21.08
N GLY A 35 -3.49 2.70 19.79
CA GLY A 35 -2.11 2.58 19.34
C GLY A 35 -1.87 3.24 17.99
N PHE A 36 -0.87 4.13 17.96
CA PHE A 36 -0.31 4.79 16.77
C PHE A 36 0.10 3.78 15.68
N THR A 37 0.40 2.53 16.06
CA THR A 37 0.88 1.47 15.16
C THR A 37 -0.18 0.96 14.18
N LYS A 38 -1.41 0.66 14.61
CA LYS A 38 -2.46 0.17 13.69
C LYS A 38 -2.93 1.26 12.72
N ALA A 39 -3.16 2.46 13.25
CA ALA A 39 -3.62 3.59 12.43
C ALA A 39 -2.53 4.05 11.46
N GLY A 40 -1.27 4.09 11.89
CA GLY A 40 -0.13 4.41 11.03
C GLY A 40 0.03 3.41 9.89
N VAL A 41 0.00 2.10 10.18
CA VAL A 41 0.10 1.06 9.15
C VAL A 41 -1.05 1.15 8.15
N ARG A 42 -2.29 1.36 8.60
CA ARG A 42 -3.44 1.56 7.69
C ARG A 42 -3.28 2.79 6.78
N LYS A 43 -2.73 3.89 7.31
CA LYS A 43 -2.45 5.10 6.51
C LYS A 43 -1.38 4.84 5.45
N MET A 44 -0.34 4.09 5.78
CA MET A 44 0.71 3.71 4.82
C MET A 44 0.15 2.80 3.72
N ILE A 45 -0.65 1.78 4.08
CA ILE A 45 -1.36 0.92 3.12
C ILE A 45 -2.23 1.76 2.17
N ALA A 46 -3.05 2.66 2.71
CA ALA A 46 -3.93 3.50 1.90
C ALA A 46 -3.15 4.37 0.90
N ARG A 47 -2.02 4.96 1.34
CA ARG A 47 -1.13 5.72 0.47
C ARG A 47 -0.55 4.86 -0.64
N LEU A 48 -0.10 3.64 -0.35
CA LEU A 48 0.46 2.75 -1.38
C LEU A 48 -0.59 2.35 -2.41
N HIS A 49 -1.82 2.05 -2.00
CA HIS A 49 -2.92 1.80 -2.94
C HIS A 49 -3.18 3.00 -3.87
N GLU A 50 -3.17 4.21 -3.33
CA GLU A 50 -3.33 5.43 -4.13
C GLU A 50 -2.18 5.59 -5.14
N GLU A 51 -0.93 5.44 -4.71
CA GLU A 51 0.23 5.55 -5.60
C GLU A 51 0.25 4.47 -6.69
N LEU A 52 -0.16 3.23 -6.37
CA LEU A 52 -0.27 2.11 -7.32
C LEU A 52 -1.35 2.39 -8.37
N ALA A 53 -2.54 2.82 -7.93
CA ALA A 53 -3.66 3.13 -8.83
C ALA A 53 -3.33 4.27 -9.81
N VAL A 54 -2.61 5.30 -9.35
CA VAL A 54 -2.13 6.40 -10.21
C VAL A 54 -1.17 5.88 -11.28
N PHE A 55 -0.23 5.01 -10.91
CA PHE A 55 0.71 4.42 -11.86
C PHE A 55 -0.01 3.54 -12.90
N GLU A 56 -0.92 2.67 -12.47
CA GLU A 56 -1.71 1.79 -13.34
C GLU A 56 -2.54 2.58 -14.35
N GLY A 57 -3.26 3.62 -13.89
CA GLY A 57 -4.03 4.48 -14.80
C GLY A 57 -3.14 5.23 -15.80
N SER A 58 -1.93 5.62 -15.38
CA SER A 58 -0.96 6.27 -16.28
C SER A 58 -0.41 5.31 -17.33
N GLU A 59 -0.16 4.05 -16.99
CA GLU A 59 0.26 3.00 -17.93
C GLU A 59 -0.86 2.63 -18.91
N GLU A 60 -2.10 2.57 -18.45
CA GLU A 60 -3.26 2.32 -19.32
C GLU A 60 -3.46 3.43 -20.35
N ALA A 61 -3.30 4.70 -19.94
CA ALA A 61 -3.34 5.84 -20.85
C ALA A 61 -2.26 5.73 -21.94
N ARG A 62 -1.01 5.44 -21.56
CA ARG A 62 0.11 5.26 -22.50
C ARG A 62 -0.14 4.14 -23.52
N ARG A 63 -0.73 3.02 -23.10
CA ARG A 63 -1.05 1.90 -23.99
C ARG A 63 -2.19 2.21 -24.95
N SER A 64 -3.13 3.06 -24.55
CA SER A 64 -4.29 3.43 -25.37
C SER A 64 -3.96 4.48 -26.43
N GLU A 65 -2.85 5.19 -26.29
CA GLU A 65 -2.33 6.17 -27.26
C GLU A 65 -1.47 5.55 -28.38
N THR A 66 -1.19 4.24 -28.30
CA THR A 66 -0.38 3.47 -29.28
C THR A 66 -1.27 2.56 -30.13
#